data_AF-E9HKB0-F1
#
_entry.id   AF-E9HKB0-F1
#
_cell.length_a   1.000
_cell.length_b   1.000
_cell.length_c   1.000
_cell.angle_alpha   90.00
_cell.angle_beta   90.00
_cell.angle_gamma   90.00
#
_symmetry.space_group_name_H-M   'P 1'
#
loop_
_entity.id
_entity.type
_entity.pdbx_description
1 polymer ?
#
loop_
_entity_poly.entity_id
_entity_poly.type
_entity_poly.pdbx_seq_one_letter_code
_entity_poly.pdbx_strand_id
1 'polypeptide(L)'
;VPVIARDIQRQNRAPPNVPLSDAYLAGIPNKRRKLAEGNRPNTNPQLLLQETMERALRSANVSSAAVGEVTNVATANVEVGSALLPEIRRLGNARLDTDADFDAERFPNAERYFHGNT
;
A
#
# COMPACT_ATOMS: atom_id res chain seq x y z
N VAL A 1 -26.41 -24.47 -30.38
CA VAL A 1 -25.44 -24.13 -29.31
C VAL A 1 -26.12 -23.15 -28.35
N PRO A 2 -26.33 -23.52 -27.08
CA PRO A 2 -27.00 -22.66 -26.10
C PRO A 2 -26.22 -21.36 -25.88
N VAL A 3 -26.94 -20.26 -25.62
CA VAL A 3 -26.40 -18.89 -25.52
C VAL A 3 -25.19 -18.82 -24.59
N ILE A 4 -25.21 -19.58 -23.49
CA ILE A 4 -24.14 -19.67 -22.49
C ILE A 4 -22.82 -20.17 -23.10
N ALA A 5 -22.86 -21.21 -23.93
CA ALA A 5 -21.65 -21.78 -24.53
C ALA A 5 -21.02 -20.83 -25.57
N ARG A 6 -21.83 -20.01 -26.26
CA ARG A 6 -21.33 -18.95 -27.14
C ARG A 6 -20.72 -17.78 -26.36
N ASP A 7 -21.29 -17.47 -25.19
CA ASP A 7 -20.81 -16.37 -24.34
C ASP A 7 -19.46 -16.69 -23.70
N ILE A 8 -19.28 -17.91 -23.18
CA ILE A 8 -17.98 -18.38 -22.63
C ILE A 8 -16.87 -18.27 -23.68
N GLN A 9 -17.14 -18.68 -24.93
CA GLN A 9 -16.16 -18.56 -26.01
C GLN A 9 -15.86 -17.10 -26.39
N ARG A 10 -16.83 -16.19 -26.24
CA ARG A 10 -16.63 -14.75 -26.44
C ARG A 10 -15.81 -14.12 -25.31
N GLN A 11 -16.12 -14.45 -24.06
CA GLN A 11 -15.40 -13.93 -22.88
C GLN A 11 -13.93 -14.37 -22.88
N ASN A 12 -13.64 -15.62 -23.28
CA ASN A 12 -12.26 -16.12 -23.41
C ASN A 12 -11.43 -15.43 -24.51
N ARG A 13 -12.08 -14.72 -25.43
CA ARG A 13 -11.42 -13.96 -26.50
C ARG A 13 -11.47 -12.44 -26.28
N ALA A 14 -11.99 -12.00 -25.14
CA ALA A 14 -11.97 -10.58 -24.81
C ALA A 14 -10.52 -10.11 -24.66
N PRO A 15 -10.14 -8.96 -25.26
CA PRO A 15 -8.81 -8.41 -25.06
C PRO A 15 -8.59 -8.14 -23.57
N PRO A 16 -7.34 -8.26 -23.07
CA PRO A 16 -7.02 -7.87 -21.71
C PRO A 16 -7.51 -6.44 -21.47
N ASN A 17 -8.10 -6.20 -20.30
CA ASN A 17 -8.59 -4.87 -19.93
C ASN A 17 -7.48 -3.84 -20.18
N VAL A 18 -7.72 -2.94 -21.13
CA VAL A 18 -6.86 -1.78 -21.37
C VAL A 18 -6.81 -0.98 -20.06
N PRO A 19 -5.65 -0.38 -19.69
CA PRO A 19 -5.57 0.50 -18.53
C PRO A 19 -6.75 1.48 -18.55
N LEU A 20 -7.57 1.41 -17.51
CA LEU A 20 -8.79 2.19 -17.42
C LEU A 20 -8.40 3.66 -17.45
N SER A 21 -8.81 4.39 -18.50
CA SER A 21 -8.35 5.75 -18.76
C SER A 21 -8.71 6.72 -17.62
N ASP A 22 -8.17 7.94 -17.66
CA ASP A 22 -8.47 9.00 -16.69
C ASP A 22 -9.97 9.29 -16.55
N ALA A 23 -10.77 9.06 -17.60
CA ALA A 23 -12.22 9.19 -17.55
C ALA A 23 -12.88 8.15 -16.63
N TYR A 24 -12.32 6.93 -16.55
CA TYR A 24 -12.77 5.91 -15.60
C TYR A 24 -12.45 6.32 -14.16
N LEU A 25 -11.24 6.85 -13.91
CA LEU A 25 -10.85 7.35 -12.59
C LEU A 25 -11.75 8.51 -12.14
N ALA A 26 -12.12 9.41 -13.06
CA ALA A 26 -13.07 10.49 -12.82
C ALA A 26 -14.51 9.99 -12.60
N GLY A 27 -14.88 8.84 -13.18
CA GLY A 27 -16.19 8.21 -13.03
C GLY A 27 -16.33 7.30 -11.79
N ILE A 28 -15.26 7.06 -11.02
CA ILE A 28 -15.35 6.21 -9.81
C ILE A 28 -16.27 6.88 -8.80
N PRO A 29 -17.34 6.19 -8.35
CA PRO A 29 -18.25 6.72 -7.34
C PRO A 29 -17.47 7.14 -6.08
N ASN A 30 -17.85 8.28 -5.48
CA ASN A 30 -17.21 8.82 -4.28
C ASN A 30 -17.04 7.78 -3.15
N LYS A 31 -17.99 6.84 -3.02
CA LYS A 31 -17.89 5.72 -2.07
C LYS A 31 -16.69 4.81 -2.35
N ARG A 32 -16.47 4.43 -3.60
CA ARG A 32 -15.32 3.59 -4.01
C ARG A 32 -14.00 4.35 -3.87
N ARG A 33 -13.98 5.65 -4.17
CA ARG A 33 -12.81 6.51 -3.91
C ARG A 33 -12.48 6.55 -2.42
N LYS A 34 -13.43 6.89 -1.55
CA LYS A 34 -13.21 6.97 -0.09
C LYS A 34 -12.73 5.66 0.52
N LEU A 35 -13.20 4.51 0.04
CA LEU A 35 -12.72 3.20 0.52
C LEU A 35 -11.26 2.94 0.11
N ALA A 36 -10.85 3.38 -1.07
CA ALA A 36 -9.44 3.28 -1.49
C ALA A 36 -8.55 4.27 -0.70
N GLU A 37 -9.05 5.47 -0.39
CA GLU A 37 -8.31 6.46 0.39
C GLU A 37 -8.24 6.13 1.88
N GLY A 38 -9.28 5.52 2.45
CA GLY A 38 -9.33 5.14 3.86
C GLY A 38 -8.33 4.04 4.27
N ASN A 39 -7.75 3.35 3.29
CA ASN A 39 -6.67 2.38 3.51
C ASN A 39 -5.28 2.97 3.28
N ARG A 40 -5.17 4.26 2.94
CA ARG A 40 -3.85 4.88 2.80
C ARG A 40 -3.23 5.07 4.19
N PRO A 41 -1.95 4.69 4.35
CA PRO A 41 -1.23 4.95 5.59
C PRO A 41 -1.19 6.45 5.88
N ASN A 42 -1.25 6.81 7.16
CA ASN A 42 -1.13 8.20 7.60
C ASN A 42 0.20 8.82 7.12
N THR A 43 0.15 10.06 6.61
CA THR A 43 1.34 10.79 6.13
C THR A 43 2.21 11.29 7.28
N ASN A 44 1.65 11.43 8.48
CA ASN A 44 2.39 11.83 9.67
C ASN A 44 3.15 10.61 10.24
N PRO A 45 4.49 10.64 10.32
CA PRO A 45 5.30 9.50 10.77
C PRO A 45 4.93 8.99 12.16
N GLN A 46 4.57 9.88 13.10
CA GLN A 46 4.21 9.52 14.47
C GLN A 46 2.86 8.80 14.52
N LEU A 47 1.87 9.28 13.74
CA LEU A 47 0.58 8.60 13.65
C LEU A 47 0.71 7.25 12.92
N LEU A 48 1.57 7.18 11.90
CA LEU A 48 1.87 5.94 11.21
C LEU A 48 2.52 4.91 12.13
N LEU A 49 3.49 5.32 12.97
CA LEU A 49 4.12 4.46 13.96
C LEU A 49 3.08 3.90 14.94
N GLN A 50 2.20 4.75 15.46
CA GLN A 50 1.14 4.34 16.37
C GLN A 50 0.21 3.30 15.72
N GLU A 51 -0.31 3.59 14.54
CA GLU A 51 -1.25 2.72 13.82
C GLU A 51 -0.63 1.35 13.50
N THR A 52 0.64 1.35 13.04
CA THR A 52 1.35 0.11 12.69
C THR A 52 1.63 -0.75 13.92
N MET A 53 2.05 -0.14 15.03
CA MET A 53 2.24 -0.85 16.32
C MET A 53 0.93 -1.44 16.83
N GLU A 54 -0.14 -0.64 16.87
CA GLU A 54 -1.44 -1.12 17.33
C GLU A 54 -1.95 -2.27 16.46
N ARG A 55 -1.80 -2.18 15.13
CA ARG A 55 -2.19 -3.25 14.20
C ARG A 55 -1.34 -4.51 14.42
N ALA A 56 -0.02 -4.38 14.58
CA ALA A 56 0.88 -5.51 14.81
C ALA A 56 0.56 -6.21 16.14
N LEU A 57 0.39 -5.48 17.23
CA LEU A 57 0.08 -6.04 18.54
C LEU A 57 -1.30 -6.71 18.57
N ARG A 58 -2.31 -6.12 17.90
CA ARG A 58 -3.63 -6.76 17.72
C ARG A 58 -3.51 -8.05 16.92
N SER A 59 -2.71 -8.08 15.85
CA SER A 59 -2.48 -9.31 15.06
C SER A 59 -1.74 -10.39 15.84
N ALA A 60 -0.95 -10.00 16.84
CA ALA A 60 -0.25 -10.91 17.75
C ALA A 60 -1.12 -11.35 18.95
N ASN A 61 -2.42 -11.02 18.97
CA ASN A 61 -3.36 -11.33 20.07
C ASN A 61 -2.94 -10.78 21.45
N VAL A 62 -2.25 -9.64 21.49
CA VAL A 62 -1.93 -8.95 22.74
C VAL A 62 -3.21 -8.33 23.33
N SER A 63 -3.34 -8.33 24.67
CA SER A 63 -4.51 -7.76 25.35
C SER A 63 -4.64 -6.27 25.06
N SER A 64 -5.86 -5.77 24.84
CA SER A 64 -6.08 -4.37 24.42
C SER A 64 -5.53 -3.34 25.41
N ALA A 65 -5.51 -3.67 26.72
CA ALA A 65 -4.89 -2.83 27.74
C ALA A 65 -3.37 -2.71 27.55
N ALA A 66 -2.69 -3.82 27.27
CA ALA A 66 -1.25 -3.82 27.01
C ALA A 66 -0.91 -3.17 25.66
N VAL A 67 -1.80 -3.28 24.65
CA VAL A 67 -1.60 -2.59 23.35
C VAL A 67 -1.45 -1.09 23.55
N GLY A 68 -2.37 -0.46 24.29
CA GLY A 68 -2.35 0.98 24.51
C GLY A 68 -1.11 1.46 25.28
N GLU A 69 -0.70 0.70 26.29
CA GLU A 69 0.50 1.04 27.08
C GLU A 69 1.77 0.97 26.23
N VAL A 70 1.98 -0.14 25.51
CA VAL A 70 3.16 -0.34 24.66
C VAL A 70 3.21 0.70 23.53
N THR A 71 2.07 0.98 22.89
CA THR A 71 2.02 1.98 21.81
C THR A 71 2.34 3.37 22.32
N ASN A 72 1.82 3.76 23.50
CA ASN A 72 2.09 5.07 24.09
C ASN A 72 3.57 5.25 24.45
N VAL A 73 4.19 4.22 25.03
CA VAL A 73 5.62 4.26 25.37
C VAL A 73 6.46 4.38 24.10
N ALA A 74 6.13 3.63 23.05
CA ALA A 74 6.89 3.64 21.81
C ALA A 74 6.72 4.94 21.02
N THR A 75 5.54 5.56 21.06
CA THR A 75 5.24 6.81 20.34
C THR A 75 5.65 8.06 21.12
N ALA A 76 5.89 7.95 22.44
CA ALA A 76 6.38 9.05 23.26
C ALA A 76 7.76 9.57 22.81
N ASN A 77 8.58 8.73 22.19
CA ASN A 77 9.86 9.15 21.63
C ASN A 77 9.69 9.67 20.19
N VAL A 78 9.83 10.99 20.03
CA VAL A 78 9.73 11.68 18.73
C VAL A 78 10.80 11.21 17.74
N GLU A 79 11.99 10.85 18.22
CA GLU A 79 13.10 10.38 17.36
C GLU A 79 12.79 9.03 16.71
N VAL A 80 12.06 8.15 17.40
CA VAL A 80 11.64 6.85 16.85
C VAL A 80 10.65 7.06 15.70
N GLY A 81 9.72 8.00 15.88
CA GLY A 81 8.79 8.38 14.81
C GLY A 81 9.50 8.99 13.60
N SER A 82 10.45 9.91 13.81
CA SER A 82 11.17 10.55 12.71
C SER A 82 12.11 9.60 11.96
N ALA A 83 12.66 8.59 12.63
CA ALA A 83 13.52 7.57 12.02
C ALA A 83 12.75 6.51 11.21
N LEU A 84 11.43 6.37 11.41
CA LEU A 84 10.61 5.35 10.77
C LEU A 84 10.63 5.44 9.22
N LEU A 85 10.34 6.61 8.67
CA LEU A 85 10.26 6.79 7.22
C LEU A 85 11.62 6.61 6.50
N PRO A 86 12.73 7.18 7.02
CA PRO A 86 14.06 6.87 6.51
C PRO A 86 14.37 5.38 6.52
N GLU A 87 14.00 4.66 7.58
CA GLU A 87 14.27 3.24 7.70
C GLU A 87 13.43 2.41 6.72
N ILE A 88 12.15 2.74 6.52
CA ILE A 88 11.30 2.12 5.50
C ILE A 88 11.90 2.31 4.11
N ARG A 89 12.39 3.52 3.80
CA ARG A 89 13.04 3.80 2.52
C ARG A 89 14.33 2.99 2.38
N ARG A 90 15.17 2.94 3.41
CA ARG A 90 16.43 2.17 3.41
C ARG A 90 16.18 0.69 3.15
N LEU A 91 15.20 0.10 3.84
CA LEU A 91 14.81 -1.30 3.65
C LEU A 91 14.19 -1.54 2.27
N GLY A 92 13.41 -0.58 1.77
CA GLY A 92 12.85 -0.61 0.41
C GLY A 92 13.94 -0.65 -0.65
N ASN A 93 14.89 0.29 -0.62
CA ASN A 93 16.01 0.36 -1.56
C ASN A 93 16.83 -0.93 -1.54
N ALA A 94 17.23 -1.39 -0.35
CA ALA A 94 18.03 -2.61 -0.21
C ALA A 94 17.33 -3.85 -0.80
N ARG A 95 16.00 -3.91 -0.71
CA ARG A 95 15.21 -4.98 -1.31
C ARG A 95 15.13 -4.85 -2.83
N LEU A 96 14.89 -3.64 -3.33
CA LEU A 96 14.80 -3.38 -4.78
C LEU A 96 16.10 -3.70 -5.50
N ASP A 97 17.25 -3.37 -4.90
CA ASP A 97 18.56 -3.69 -5.45
C ASP A 97 18.82 -5.20 -5.58
N THR A 98 18.14 -6.01 -4.78
CA THR A 98 18.30 -7.47 -4.74
C THR A 98 17.20 -8.20 -5.54
N ASP A 99 16.12 -7.51 -5.89
CA ASP A 99 14.93 -8.14 -6.49
C ASP A 99 15.13 -8.38 -7.99
N ALA A 100 15.07 -9.64 -8.42
CA ALA A 100 15.24 -10.02 -9.82
C ALA A 100 14.04 -9.60 -10.70
N ASP A 101 12.87 -9.37 -10.11
CA ASP A 101 11.67 -8.96 -10.83
C ASP A 101 11.57 -7.43 -11.00
N PHE A 102 12.48 -6.68 -10.36
CA PHE A 102 12.49 -5.22 -10.45
C PHE A 102 13.17 -4.74 -11.73
N ASP A 103 12.44 -3.92 -12.48
CA ASP A 103 12.90 -3.27 -13.70
C ASP A 103 12.45 -1.80 -13.67
N ALA A 104 13.43 -0.88 -13.68
CA ALA A 104 13.20 0.55 -13.60
C ALA A 104 12.38 1.10 -14.79
N GLU A 105 12.52 0.52 -15.99
CA GLU A 105 11.74 0.95 -17.16
C GLU A 105 10.27 0.55 -17.03
N ARG A 106 10.02 -0.63 -16.45
CA ARG A 106 8.68 -1.17 -16.23
C ARG A 106 7.99 -0.54 -15.01
N PHE A 107 8.75 -0.12 -14.01
CA PHE A 107 8.26 0.45 -12.75
C PHE A 107 8.85 1.84 -12.42
N PRO A 108 8.66 2.86 -13.29
CA PRO A 108 9.31 4.16 -13.15
C PRO A 108 8.88 4.93 -11.89
N ASN A 109 7.67 4.68 -11.37
CA ASN A 109 7.20 5.30 -10.14
C ASN A 109 7.92 4.78 -8.89
N ALA A 110 8.24 3.47 -8.87
CA ALA A 110 8.97 2.87 -7.78
C ALA A 110 10.42 3.37 -7.80
N GLU A 111 11.08 3.33 -8.96
CA GLU A 111 12.41 3.89 -9.16
C GLU A 111 12.50 5.34 -8.67
N ARG A 112 11.56 6.20 -9.11
CA ARG A 112 11.52 7.59 -8.67
C ARG A 112 11.30 7.75 -7.16
N TYR A 113 10.47 6.91 -6.55
CA TYR A 113 10.20 7.01 -5.12
C TYR A 113 11.40 6.60 -4.27
N PHE A 114 12.07 5.51 -4.65
CA PHE A 114 13.13 4.87 -3.87
C PHE A 114 14.53 5.44 -4.15
N HIS A 115 14.85 5.68 -5.43
CA HIS A 115 16.15 6.18 -5.88
C HIS A 115 16.13 7.67 -6.29
N GLY A 116 14.94 8.26 -6.47
CA GLY A 116 14.83 9.69 -6.77
C GLY A 116 15.17 10.56 -5.56
N ASN A 117 16.07 11.52 -5.76
CA ASN A 117 16.30 12.62 -4.83
C ASN A 117 15.08 13.56 -4.87
N THR A 118 14.23 13.49 -3.85
CA THR A 118 13.23 14.52 -3.52
C THR A 118 13.27 14.78 -2.03
#